data_AF-A0AAN6AW08-F1
#
_entry.id   AF-A0AAN6AW08-F1
#
_cell.length_a   1.000
_cell.length_b   1.000
_cell.length_c   1.000
_cell.angle_alpha   90.00
_cell.angle_beta   90.00
_cell.angle_gamma   90.00
#
_symmetry.space_group_name_H-M   'P 1'
#
loop_
_entity.id
_entity.type
_entity.pdbx_description
1 polymer ?
#
loop_
_entity_poly.entity_id
_entity_poly.type
_entity_poly.pdbx_seq_one_letter_code
_entity_poly.pdbx_strand_id
1 'polypeptide(L)'
;MRKSGSTGKVICRGLVSWLISYRYTLDGRLLSEYPMEQQAQIIADNFILQTFGYEIWSHLENQKYPDITLDGDISETVIRAGYRATLKGFPW
;
A
#
# COMPACT_ATOMS: atom_id res chain seq x y z
N MET A 1 -26.52 1.03 38.86
CA MET A 1 -26.84 0.01 37.84
C MET A 1 -26.84 0.65 36.46
N ARG A 2 -26.06 0.07 35.53
CA ARG A 2 -26.22 -0.03 34.06
C ARG A 2 -26.14 1.22 33.15
N LYS A 3 -25.34 1.01 32.10
CA LYS A 3 -24.79 1.88 31.05
C LYS A 3 -25.81 2.67 30.22
N SER A 4 -25.35 3.80 29.68
CA SER A 4 -25.73 4.19 28.31
C SER A 4 -24.45 4.56 27.56
N GLY A 5 -24.09 3.73 26.58
CA GLY A 5 -22.90 3.87 25.76
C GLY A 5 -23.11 5.00 24.75
N SER A 6 -22.14 5.92 24.71
CA SER A 6 -22.09 6.95 23.68
C SER A 6 -21.83 6.28 22.33
N THR A 7 -22.87 6.27 21.49
CA THR A 7 -22.86 5.85 20.09
C THR A 7 -21.66 6.49 19.38
N GLY A 8 -20.83 5.63 18.79
CA GLY A 8 -19.58 6.01 18.15
C GLY A 8 -19.77 7.18 17.17
N LYS A 9 -19.04 8.26 17.43
CA LYS A 9 -18.82 9.30 16.42
C LYS A 9 -18.00 8.67 15.30
N VAL A 10 -18.66 8.35 14.19
CA VAL A 10 -17.98 8.12 12.90
C VAL A 10 -17.14 9.37 12.62
N ILE A 11 -15.82 9.22 12.70
CA ILE A 11 -14.86 10.31 12.59
C ILE A 11 -14.77 10.69 11.10
N CYS A 12 -15.64 11.57 10.63
CA CYS A 12 -15.51 12.23 9.32
C CYS A 12 -14.38 13.28 9.28
N ARG A 13 -13.37 13.15 10.15
CA ARG A 13 -12.20 14.03 10.22
C ARG A 13 -10.95 13.43 9.55
N GLY A 14 -11.09 12.34 8.79
CA GLY A 14 -9.97 11.58 8.22
C GLY A 14 -9.80 11.65 6.69
N LEU A 15 -10.78 12.17 5.94
CA LEU A 15 -10.72 12.13 4.47
C LEU A 15 -9.69 13.09 3.84
N VAL A 16 -9.13 14.03 4.62
CA VAL A 16 -8.16 15.02 4.12
C VAL A 16 -6.70 14.65 4.50
N SER A 17 -6.49 13.76 5.48
CA SER A 17 -5.15 13.26 5.85
C SER A 17 -4.68 12.09 4.96
N TRP A 18 -5.54 11.61 4.05
CA TRP A 18 -5.31 10.48 3.13
C TRP A 18 -4.38 10.82 1.95
N LEU A 19 -4.11 12.09 1.66
CA LEU A 19 -3.36 12.49 0.46
C LEU A 19 -1.83 12.46 0.63
N ILE A 20 -1.31 12.33 1.86
CA ILE A 20 0.11 12.59 2.16
C ILE A 20 0.98 11.33 2.34
N SER A 21 0.41 10.15 2.63
CA SER A 21 1.22 8.95 2.92
C SER A 21 0.87 7.74 2.05
N TYR A 22 0.70 7.97 0.75
CA TYR A 22 0.81 6.85 -0.18
C TYR A 22 2.22 6.25 -0.18
N ARG A 23 3.24 6.97 0.32
CA ARG A 23 4.62 6.49 0.40
C ARG A 23 4.74 5.23 1.27
N TYR A 24 5.12 4.12 0.65
CA TYR A 24 5.46 2.87 1.31
C TYR A 24 6.85 2.39 0.87
N THR A 25 7.51 1.63 1.73
CA THR A 25 8.82 1.00 1.46
C THR A 25 8.66 -0.50 1.51
N LEU A 26 9.20 -1.21 0.52
CA LEU A 26 9.30 -2.67 0.54
C LEU A 26 10.58 -3.07 1.29
N ASP A 27 10.56 -2.89 2.61
CA ASP A 27 11.69 -3.16 3.52
C ASP A 27 11.71 -4.59 4.08
N GLY A 28 10.81 -5.45 3.58
CA GLY A 28 10.69 -6.84 4.02
C GLY A 28 9.68 -7.07 5.14
N ARG A 29 8.98 -6.03 5.60
CA ARG A 29 7.81 -6.19 6.48
C ARG A 29 6.70 -6.98 5.80
N LEU A 30 5.94 -7.71 6.61
CA LEU A 30 4.73 -8.40 6.20
C LEU A 30 3.62 -7.39 5.91
N LEU A 31 2.70 -7.74 5.00
CA LEU A 31 1.57 -6.89 4.65
C LEU A 31 0.78 -6.42 5.89
N SER A 32 0.59 -7.29 6.89
CA SER A 32 -0.13 -6.96 8.13
C SER A 32 0.52 -5.85 8.97
N GLU A 33 1.80 -5.56 8.75
CA GLU A 33 2.54 -4.51 9.47
C GLU A 33 2.37 -3.12 8.84
N TYR A 34 1.75 -3.04 7.66
CA TYR A 34 1.41 -1.77 7.01
C TYR A 34 0.00 -1.31 7.44
N PRO A 35 -0.27 0.01 7.45
CA PRO A 35 -1.63 0.53 7.57
C PRO A 35 -2.55 -0.04 6.47
N MET A 36 -3.83 -0.26 6.78
CA MET A 36 -4.82 -0.90 5.88
C MET A 36 -4.87 -0.28 4.48
N GLU A 37 -4.63 1.03 4.39
CA GLU A 37 -4.63 1.83 3.16
C GLU A 37 -3.42 1.49 2.29
N GLN A 38 -2.24 1.35 2.91
CA GLN A 38 -1.02 0.90 2.25
C GLN A 38 -1.10 -0.58 1.87
N GLN A 39 -1.77 -1.41 2.69
CA GLN A 39 -2.01 -2.80 2.32
C GLN A 39 -2.79 -2.92 1.01
N ALA A 40 -3.88 -2.16 0.88
CA ALA A 40 -4.68 -2.13 -0.35
C ALA A 40 -3.87 -1.65 -1.56
N GLN A 41 -3.06 -0.61 -1.39
CA GLN A 41 -2.20 -0.10 -2.47
C GLN A 41 -1.12 -1.12 -2.86
N ILE A 42 -0.43 -1.74 -1.90
CA ILE A 42 0.59 -2.79 -2.14
C ILE A 42 -0.02 -3.97 -2.92
N ILE A 43 -1.24 -4.40 -2.56
CA ILE A 43 -1.94 -5.47 -3.29
C ILE A 43 -2.26 -5.03 -4.72
N ALA A 44 -2.82 -3.82 -4.89
CA ALA A 44 -3.18 -3.29 -6.20
C ALA A 44 -1.97 -3.16 -7.13
N ASP A 45 -0.85 -2.66 -6.61
CA ASP A 45 0.38 -2.45 -7.37
C ASP A 45 1.03 -3.78 -7.74
N ASN A 46 1.06 -4.75 -6.83
CA ASN A 46 1.50 -6.11 -7.15
C ASN A 46 0.58 -6.78 -8.20
N PHE A 47 -0.73 -6.57 -8.13
CA PHE A 47 -1.67 -7.10 -9.13
C PHE A 47 -1.40 -6.52 -10.52
N ILE A 48 -1.13 -5.21 -10.61
CA ILE A 48 -0.76 -4.54 -11.85
C ILE A 48 0.57 -5.11 -12.37
N LEU A 49 1.57 -5.23 -11.50
CA LEU A 49 2.88 -5.79 -11.86
C LEU A 49 2.78 -7.23 -12.39
N GLN A 50 1.93 -8.07 -11.80
CA GLN A 50 1.71 -9.44 -12.24
C GLN A 50 0.89 -9.55 -13.53
N THR A 51 -0.13 -8.69 -13.70
CA THR A 51 -1.08 -8.76 -14.81
C THR A 51 -0.54 -8.08 -16.08
N PHE A 52 0.08 -6.92 -15.90
CA PHE A 52 0.50 -6.04 -17.00
C PHE A 52 2.02 -5.96 -17.17
N GLY A 53 2.79 -6.43 -16.17
CA GLY A 53 4.25 -6.42 -16.22
C GLY A 53 4.88 -5.11 -15.73
N TYR A 54 6.21 -5.13 -15.64
CA TYR A 54 7.00 -4.06 -15.04
C TYR A 54 6.92 -2.74 -15.80
N GLU A 55 6.92 -2.76 -17.14
CA GLU A 55 6.87 -1.52 -17.93
C GLU A 55 5.59 -0.71 -17.66
N ILE A 56 4.44 -1.39 -17.62
CA ILE A 56 3.15 -0.75 -17.35
C ILE A 56 3.07 -0.31 -15.89
N TRP A 57 3.51 -1.14 -14.95
CA TRP A 57 3.59 -0.78 -13.53
C TRP A 57 4.47 0.46 -13.31
N SER A 58 5.68 0.50 -13.91
CA SER A 58 6.61 1.61 -13.81
C SER A 58 6.08 2.88 -14.48
N HIS A 59 5.41 2.74 -15.63
CA HIS A 59 4.74 3.85 -16.29
C HIS A 59 3.63 4.44 -15.43
N LEU A 60 2.81 3.59 -14.82
CA LEU A 60 1.73 4.01 -13.92
C LEU A 60 2.29 4.66 -12.65
N GLU A 61 3.28 4.08 -11.98
CA GLU A 61 3.92 4.70 -10.81
C GLU A 61 4.52 6.07 -11.14
N ASN A 62 5.25 6.18 -12.26
CA ASN A 62 5.84 7.46 -12.70
C ASN A 62 4.80 8.50 -13.12
N GLN A 63 3.62 8.09 -13.60
CA GLN A 63 2.54 9.00 -14.02
C GLN A 63 1.58 9.38 -12.90
N LYS A 64 1.36 8.49 -11.92
CA LYS A 64 0.36 8.67 -10.85
C LYS A 64 0.80 9.76 -9.87
N TYR A 65 2.10 9.87 -9.58
CA TYR A 65 2.67 10.92 -8.72
C TYR A 65 4.15 11.23 -9.07
N PRO A 66 4.56 12.51 -9.20
CA PRO A 66 5.98 12.87 -9.25
C PRO A 66 6.71 12.67 -7.90
N ASP A 67 5.95 12.48 -6.81
CA ASP A 67 6.44 12.00 -5.52
C ASP A 67 6.23 10.48 -5.46
N ILE A 68 7.29 9.75 -5.79
CA ILE A 68 7.31 8.28 -5.91
C ILE A 68 6.67 7.64 -4.67
N THR A 69 5.64 6.81 -4.91
CA THR A 69 4.88 6.10 -3.89
C THR A 69 5.69 4.98 -3.25
N LEU A 70 6.54 4.32 -4.02
CA LEU A 70 7.49 3.32 -3.54
C LEU A 70 8.85 3.98 -3.30
N ASP A 71 9.23 4.19 -2.04
CA ASP A 71 10.54 4.77 -1.73
C ASP A 71 11.63 3.69 -1.77
N GLY A 72 12.75 3.95 -2.45
CA GLY A 72 13.90 3.05 -2.56
C GLY A 72 14.25 2.62 -3.98
N ASP A 73 14.87 1.43 -4.10
CA ASP A 73 15.29 0.87 -5.39
C ASP A 73 14.09 0.28 -6.13
N ILE A 74 13.67 0.97 -7.19
CA ILE A 74 12.54 0.61 -8.04
C ILE A 74 12.91 -0.39 -9.15
N SER A 75 14.12 -0.93 -9.16
CA SER A 75 14.50 -1.97 -10.14
C SER A 75 13.57 -3.18 -10.04
N GLU A 76 13.22 -3.73 -11.20
CA GLU A 76 12.26 -4.84 -11.30
C GLU A 76 12.61 -6.01 -10.35
N THR A 77 13.89 -6.33 -10.23
CA THR A 77 14.38 -7.39 -9.35
C THR A 77 14.12 -7.10 -7.87
N VAL A 78 14.34 -5.85 -7.44
CA VAL A 78 14.17 -5.46 -6.04
C VAL A 78 12.69 -5.38 -5.68
N ILE A 79 11.86 -4.78 -6.52
CA ILE A 79 10.41 -4.68 -6.23
C ILE A 79 9.75 -6.06 -6.25
N ARG A 80 10.12 -6.97 -7.18
CA ARG A 80 9.58 -8.33 -7.22
C ARG A 80 9.96 -9.10 -5.98
N ALA A 81 11.21 -8.96 -5.52
CA ALA A 81 11.66 -9.56 -4.27
C ALA A 81 10.93 -8.96 -3.06
N GLY A 82 10.73 -7.64 -3.05
CA GLY A 82 10.01 -6.91 -2.02
C GLY A 82 8.56 -7.34 -1.90
N TYR A 83 7.78 -7.30 -2.99
CA TYR A 83 6.39 -7.77 -3.00
C TYR A 83 6.29 -9.24 -2.60
N ARG A 84 7.21 -10.10 -3.07
CA ARG A 84 7.25 -11.51 -2.67
C ARG A 84 7.50 -11.70 -1.18
N ALA A 85 8.33 -10.86 -0.56
CA ALA A 85 8.59 -10.90 0.87
C ALA A 85 7.38 -10.39 1.67
N THR A 86 6.81 -9.25 1.26
CA THR A 86 5.67 -8.61 1.93
C THR A 86 4.39 -9.45 1.84
N LEU A 87 4.16 -10.10 0.70
CA LEU A 87 2.98 -10.96 0.45
C LEU A 87 3.21 -12.43 0.80
N LYS A 88 4.38 -12.80 1.34
CA LYS A 88 4.74 -14.21 1.64
C LYS A 88 3.74 -14.93 2.55
N GLY A 89 3.07 -14.21 3.43
CA GLY A 89 2.07 -14.75 4.37
C GLY A 89 0.62 -14.52 3.95
N PHE A 90 0.38 -13.93 2.77
CA PHE A 90 -0.96 -13.59 2.31
C PHE A 90 -1.43 -14.64 1.29
N PRO A 91 -2.50 -15.41 1.57
CA PRO A 91 -3.04 -16.34 0.61
C PRO A 91 -3.70 -15.56 -0.53
N TRP A 92 -3.26 -15.81 -1.77
CA TRP A 92 -3.90 -15.33 -2.99
C TRP A 92 -4.55 -16.49 -3.74
#